data_AF-A0A0D2PJI0-F1
#
_entry.id   AF-A0A0D2PJI0-F1
#
_cell.length_a   1.000
_cell.length_b   1.000
_cell.length_c   1.000
_cell.angle_alpha   90.00
_cell.angle_beta   90.00
_cell.angle_gamma   90.00
#
_symmetry.space_group_name_H-M   'P 1'
#
loop_
_entity.id
_entity.type
_entity.pdbx_description
1 polymer ?
#
loop_
_entity_poly.entity_id
_entity_poly.type
_entity_poly.pdbx_seq_one_letter_code
_entity_poly.pdbx_strand_id
1 'polypeptide(L)'
;MDPTISPDDAITQILLGDGDADPVAPELFWDAPATVHWFSARGYTLYKRVYYEDSPTEWTVPSLPFDDVLESNYPYAGYDTATPYANAQPLRTAELNGKLAYAQDTELRHVAIKAIFDDSEEHRILRYLRTQSLDTLEENCILPVLDILPYGKNLCFVVMPRWDKILHPPESFTTLEVLDIIQSFLKGLAFLHSHNIVHHDMKMDNMLTDYYRDDGVIFGSGVIDKTRTALRAQGKLRYALIDYDVSFMVPPEIKHEEYTLPYFKAWIGTWDCQPYDNQQAEYEYKPFAYDVGGAGVALCNILKGHERYIPMLAPLLDTLTTRTVARRFTAAQALRFAADIRRPLTAAQLATPHVRVGLISGQYFEYDRWQHLPAEFQAAWAAYREPPEPAVRRARRAVHWWVCDHVSPHVTPYLCWLCAAVAAVPRSVWARFARVGRILHAYLNRSVWSRGRREKRA
;
A
#
# COMPACT_ATOMS: atom_id res chain seq x y z
N MET A 1 15.97 -2.66 -29.97
CA MET A 1 15.96 -1.28 -29.44
C MET A 1 15.78 -0.36 -30.62
N ASP A 2 14.72 0.44 -30.62
CA ASP A 2 14.46 1.41 -31.68
C ASP A 2 15.38 2.63 -31.46
N PRO A 3 16.39 2.88 -32.33
CA PRO A 3 17.35 3.96 -32.15
C PRO A 3 16.77 5.38 -32.33
N THR A 4 15.44 5.52 -32.35
CA THR A 4 14.74 6.78 -32.66
C THR A 4 14.08 7.47 -31.47
N ILE A 5 13.98 6.83 -30.30
CA ILE A 5 13.35 7.45 -29.13
C ILE A 5 14.34 8.39 -28.46
N SER A 6 13.97 9.67 -28.31
CA SER A 6 14.80 10.64 -27.58
C SER A 6 14.77 10.36 -26.06
N PRO A 7 15.78 10.76 -25.28
CA PRO A 7 15.76 10.59 -23.82
C PRO A 7 14.48 11.19 -23.18
N ASP A 8 14.07 12.38 -23.61
CA ASP A 8 12.88 13.08 -23.12
C ASP A 8 11.59 12.30 -23.43
N ASP A 9 11.51 11.69 -24.62
CA ASP A 9 10.39 10.81 -24.99
C ASP A 9 10.41 9.52 -24.16
N ALA A 10 11.60 8.97 -23.90
CA ALA A 10 11.75 7.75 -23.11
C ALA A 10 11.23 7.95 -21.68
N ILE A 11 11.64 9.00 -20.98
CA ILE A 11 11.15 9.27 -19.62
C ILE A 11 9.65 9.59 -19.60
N THR A 12 9.15 10.27 -20.64
CA THR A 12 7.71 10.55 -20.77
C THR A 12 6.91 9.25 -20.93
N GLN A 13 7.35 8.32 -21.79
CA GLN A 13 6.70 7.02 -21.96
C GLN A 13 6.77 6.16 -20.69
N ILE A 14 7.91 6.16 -19.99
CA ILE A 14 8.06 5.50 -18.69
C ILE A 14 7.02 6.02 -17.68
N LEU A 15 6.78 7.34 -17.66
CA LEU A 15 5.80 7.95 -16.73
C LEU A 15 4.35 7.70 -17.14
N LEU A 16 4.04 7.70 -18.43
CA LEU A 16 2.70 7.38 -18.93
C LEU A 16 2.32 5.93 -18.64
N GLY A 17 3.31 5.03 -18.51
CA GLY A 17 3.09 3.62 -18.25
C GLY A 17 2.27 3.01 -19.37
N ASP A 18 2.91 2.69 -20.50
CA ASP A 18 2.17 2.19 -21.66
C ASP A 18 1.47 0.86 -21.34
N GLY A 19 0.15 0.86 -21.49
CA GLY A 19 -0.63 -0.37 -21.60
C GLY A 19 -0.17 -1.17 -22.82
N ASP A 20 -0.06 -2.49 -22.67
CA ASP A 20 0.25 -3.49 -23.71
C ASP A 20 1.52 -3.27 -24.57
N ALA A 21 2.34 -2.24 -24.35
CA ALA A 21 3.62 -2.03 -25.06
C ALA A 21 4.83 -2.58 -24.27
N ASP A 22 5.92 -2.90 -24.98
CA ASP A 22 7.17 -3.31 -24.35
C ASP A 22 7.71 -2.18 -23.46
N PRO A 23 8.16 -2.47 -22.22
CA PRO A 23 8.66 -1.45 -21.30
C PRO A 23 9.88 -0.74 -21.88
N VAL A 24 9.86 0.59 -21.86
CA VAL A 24 10.98 1.44 -22.30
C VAL A 24 12.14 1.30 -21.32
N ALA A 25 13.32 1.00 -21.86
CA ALA A 25 14.56 0.84 -21.13
C ALA A 25 14.95 2.14 -20.37
N PRO A 26 15.02 2.13 -19.03
CA PRO A 26 15.33 3.32 -18.21
C PRO A 26 16.68 3.99 -18.56
N GLU A 27 17.66 3.19 -18.97
CA GLU A 27 18.99 3.64 -19.35
C GLU A 27 18.98 4.56 -20.58
N LEU A 28 17.94 4.53 -21.41
CA LEU A 28 17.78 5.46 -22.53
C LEU A 28 17.65 6.92 -22.06
N PHE A 29 17.17 7.13 -20.84
CA PHE A 29 17.09 8.45 -20.22
C PHE A 29 18.21 8.67 -19.19
N TRP A 30 18.28 7.83 -18.16
CA TRP A 30 19.12 8.08 -16.98
C TRP A 30 20.62 8.03 -17.29
N ASP A 31 21.03 7.15 -18.20
CA ASP A 31 22.44 6.97 -18.57
C ASP A 31 22.84 7.85 -19.76
N ALA A 32 21.89 8.58 -20.35
CA ALA A 32 22.17 9.44 -21.51
C ALA A 32 23.15 10.57 -21.12
N PRO A 33 24.20 10.85 -21.92
CA PRO A 33 25.21 11.85 -21.58
C PRO A 33 24.63 13.25 -21.29
N ALA A 34 23.57 13.64 -22.00
CA ALA A 34 22.89 14.91 -21.77
C ALA A 34 22.20 14.96 -20.40
N THR A 35 21.55 13.87 -19.99
CA THR A 35 20.88 13.73 -18.68
C THR A 35 21.91 13.76 -17.56
N VAL A 36 22.96 12.93 -17.64
CA VAL A 36 24.04 12.90 -16.65
C VAL A 36 24.67 14.29 -16.47
N HIS A 37 24.98 14.98 -17.57
CA HIS A 37 25.51 16.34 -17.52
C HIS A 37 24.52 17.33 -16.90
N TRP A 38 23.22 17.21 -17.21
CA TRP A 38 22.19 18.10 -16.68
C TRP A 38 22.06 18.02 -15.15
N PHE A 39 22.12 16.82 -14.58
CA PHE A 39 22.11 16.61 -13.12
C PHE A 39 23.43 17.08 -12.48
N SER A 40 24.56 16.76 -13.11
CA SER A 40 25.88 17.19 -12.61
C SER A 40 25.98 18.71 -12.51
N ALA A 41 25.48 19.44 -13.51
CA ALA A 41 25.42 20.90 -13.51
C ALA A 41 24.54 21.50 -12.38
N ARG A 42 23.72 20.68 -11.71
CA ARG A 42 22.85 21.04 -10.58
C ARG A 42 23.33 20.47 -9.25
N GLY A 43 24.53 19.90 -9.20
CA GLY A 43 25.14 19.38 -7.97
C GLY A 43 24.76 17.94 -7.63
N TYR A 44 24.17 17.19 -8.57
CA TYR A 44 23.82 15.79 -8.38
C TYR A 44 24.62 14.89 -9.32
N THR A 45 25.40 13.98 -8.77
CA THR A 45 26.11 12.95 -9.53
C THR A 45 25.31 11.67 -9.50
N LEU A 46 24.69 11.31 -10.63
CA LEU A 46 23.92 10.07 -10.75
C LEU A 46 24.80 8.85 -10.46
N TYR A 47 24.18 7.81 -9.91
CA TYR A 47 24.78 6.49 -9.79
C TYR A 47 25.10 5.93 -11.17
N LYS A 48 26.09 5.06 -11.25
CA LYS A 48 26.47 4.39 -12.49
C LYS A 48 25.80 3.03 -12.58
N ARG A 49 25.33 2.68 -13.78
CA ARG A 49 24.76 1.38 -14.06
C ARG A 49 25.81 0.28 -14.08
N VAL A 50 25.41 -0.88 -13.58
CA VAL A 50 26.21 -2.10 -13.62
C VAL A 50 25.91 -2.83 -14.92
N TYR A 51 26.96 -3.22 -15.64
CA TYR A 51 26.86 -3.99 -16.87
C TYR A 51 27.31 -5.42 -16.63
N TYR A 52 26.60 -6.36 -17.22
CA TYR A 52 26.95 -7.78 -17.24
C TYR A 52 27.07 -8.24 -18.69
N GLU A 53 28.25 -8.73 -19.10
CA GLU A 53 28.53 -9.14 -20.49
C GLU A 53 28.08 -8.06 -21.51
N ASP A 54 28.48 -6.80 -21.25
CA ASP A 54 28.14 -5.60 -22.02
C ASP A 54 26.64 -5.26 -22.11
N SER A 55 25.79 -5.98 -21.40
CA SER A 55 24.36 -5.70 -21.30
C SER A 55 24.06 -4.87 -20.05
N PRO A 56 23.25 -3.80 -20.16
CA PRO A 56 22.83 -3.02 -19.00
C PRO A 56 21.99 -3.90 -18.06
N THR A 57 22.16 -3.69 -16.76
CA THR A 57 21.32 -4.33 -15.74
C THR A 57 20.46 -3.27 -15.04
N GLU A 58 19.47 -3.74 -14.28
CA GLU A 58 18.67 -2.88 -13.38
C GLU A 58 19.48 -2.30 -12.22
N TRP A 59 20.69 -2.81 -11.98
CA TRP A 59 21.50 -2.43 -10.84
C TRP A 59 22.31 -1.16 -11.10
N THR A 60 22.31 -0.25 -10.13
CA THR A 60 23.17 0.94 -10.10
C THR A 60 23.95 1.03 -8.81
N VAL A 61 25.11 1.70 -8.85
CA VAL A 61 26.05 1.84 -7.73
C VAL A 61 26.52 3.28 -7.60
N PRO A 62 26.94 3.74 -6.41
CA PRO A 62 27.44 5.10 -6.26
C PRO A 62 28.62 5.38 -7.20
N SER A 63 28.62 6.58 -7.79
CA SER A 63 29.64 7.03 -8.74
C SER A 63 30.83 7.70 -8.07
N LEU A 64 30.59 8.34 -6.92
CA LEU A 64 31.61 9.02 -6.13
C LEU A 64 32.01 8.18 -4.91
N PRO A 65 33.14 8.50 -4.25
CA PRO A 65 33.54 7.84 -3.01
C PRO A 65 32.49 7.97 -1.90
N PHE A 66 32.52 7.02 -0.96
CA PHE A 66 31.69 6.96 0.24
C PHE A 66 32.48 6.25 1.34
N ASP A 67 32.11 6.51 2.61
CA ASP A 67 32.69 5.81 3.76
C ASP A 67 32.22 4.35 3.86
N ASP A 68 32.88 3.52 4.66
CA ASP A 68 32.47 2.12 4.85
C ASP A 68 31.20 1.99 5.71
N VAL A 69 31.07 2.85 6.73
CA VAL A 69 29.94 2.87 7.65
C VAL A 69 29.55 4.31 7.92
N LEU A 70 28.25 4.59 7.83
CA LEU A 70 27.68 5.89 8.18
C LEU A 70 26.54 5.71 9.17
N GLU A 71 26.59 6.44 10.29
CA GLU A 71 25.46 6.51 11.21
C GLU A 71 24.35 7.39 10.64
N SER A 72 23.09 7.01 10.86
CA SER A 72 21.93 7.79 10.41
C SER A 72 21.90 9.17 11.07
N ASN A 73 21.70 10.21 10.25
CA ASN A 73 21.49 11.57 10.70
C ASN A 73 20.41 12.23 9.84
N TYR A 74 19.19 12.36 10.41
CA TYR A 74 18.02 12.84 9.69
C TYR A 74 18.32 14.17 8.96
N PRO A 75 17.96 14.30 7.67
CA PRO A 75 17.10 13.42 6.89
C PRO A 75 17.81 12.27 6.16
N TYR A 76 19.12 12.10 6.32
CA TYR A 76 19.90 11.11 5.59
C TYR A 76 20.02 9.80 6.35
N ALA A 77 19.77 8.70 5.66
CA ALA A 77 19.87 7.36 6.23
C ALA A 77 21.33 6.96 6.50
N GLY A 78 21.51 6.09 7.49
CA GLY A 78 22.78 5.40 7.71
C GLY A 78 22.96 4.23 6.73
N TYR A 79 24.18 3.71 6.65
CA TYR A 79 24.47 2.53 5.83
C TYR A 79 25.73 1.81 6.28
N ASP A 80 25.94 0.59 5.75
CA ASP A 80 27.14 -0.21 5.94
C ASP A 80 27.46 -0.97 4.65
N THR A 81 28.73 -0.93 4.22
CA THR A 81 29.24 -1.59 3.02
C THR A 81 29.62 -3.06 3.23
N ALA A 82 29.59 -3.55 4.47
CA ALA A 82 29.97 -4.92 4.82
C ALA A 82 29.14 -5.96 4.08
N THR A 83 29.85 -6.85 3.40
CA THR A 83 29.29 -7.84 2.48
C THR A 83 30.08 -9.14 2.55
N PRO A 84 29.43 -10.31 2.53
CA PRO A 84 30.12 -11.59 2.55
C PRO A 84 30.74 -11.97 1.19
N TYR A 85 30.52 -11.17 0.14
CA TYR A 85 30.93 -11.51 -1.23
C TYR A 85 32.24 -10.82 -1.63
N ALA A 86 33.16 -11.59 -2.23
CA ALA A 86 34.48 -11.09 -2.66
C ALA A 86 34.41 -10.06 -3.81
N ASN A 87 33.36 -10.10 -4.64
CA ASN A 87 33.14 -9.20 -5.78
C ASN A 87 31.97 -8.23 -5.53
N ALA A 88 31.71 -7.89 -4.27
CA ALA A 88 30.57 -7.06 -3.94
C ALA A 88 30.68 -5.66 -4.54
N GLN A 89 29.53 -5.11 -4.91
CA GLN A 89 29.38 -3.73 -5.30
C GLN A 89 28.58 -3.04 -4.20
N PRO A 90 29.26 -2.44 -3.20
CA PRO A 90 28.60 -1.94 -2.02
C PRO A 90 27.57 -0.85 -2.36
N LEU A 91 26.50 -0.81 -1.57
CA LEU A 91 25.38 0.13 -1.69
C LEU A 91 24.65 0.09 -3.04
N ARG A 92 24.83 -0.99 -3.83
CA ARG A 92 24.08 -1.26 -5.05
C ARG A 92 22.58 -1.30 -4.78
N THR A 93 21.79 -0.83 -5.74
CA THR A 93 20.33 -0.84 -5.69
C THR A 93 19.72 -0.98 -7.08
N ALA A 94 18.47 -1.43 -7.15
CA ALA A 94 17.76 -1.68 -8.41
C ALA A 94 16.85 -0.52 -8.84
N GLU A 95 16.90 -0.18 -10.13
CA GLU A 95 16.01 0.78 -10.80
C GLU A 95 14.90 0.04 -11.59
N LEU A 96 13.95 -0.53 -10.85
CA LEU A 96 13.00 -1.52 -11.40
C LEU A 96 11.91 -0.95 -12.33
N ASN A 97 11.49 0.31 -12.14
CA ASN A 97 10.36 0.90 -12.85
C ASN A 97 10.73 2.11 -13.73
N GLY A 98 12.02 2.45 -13.79
CA GLY A 98 12.56 3.57 -14.58
C GLY A 98 12.15 4.97 -14.14
N LYS A 99 11.21 5.14 -13.20
CA LYS A 99 10.80 6.45 -12.67
C LYS A 99 11.78 7.01 -11.63
N LEU A 100 12.62 6.16 -11.05
CA LEU A 100 13.52 6.48 -9.95
C LEU A 100 14.96 6.23 -10.36
N ALA A 101 15.85 7.16 -10.03
CA ALA A 101 17.29 6.98 -10.06
C ALA A 101 17.92 7.40 -8.74
N TYR A 102 19.16 6.99 -8.51
CA TYR A 102 19.91 7.36 -7.30
C TYR A 102 21.09 8.26 -7.65
N ALA A 103 21.49 9.12 -6.70
CA ALA A 103 22.57 10.07 -6.91
C ALA A 103 23.32 10.39 -5.60
N GLN A 104 24.46 11.05 -5.73
CA GLN A 104 25.16 11.71 -4.63
C GLN A 104 25.13 13.23 -4.86
N ASP A 105 24.86 13.99 -3.81
CA ASP A 105 24.93 15.46 -3.84
C ASP A 105 26.38 15.97 -3.70
N THR A 106 26.56 17.29 -3.68
CA THR A 106 27.89 17.92 -3.54
C THR A 106 28.58 17.67 -2.19
N GLU A 107 27.84 17.20 -1.18
CA GLU A 107 28.35 16.80 0.13
C GLU A 107 28.55 15.27 0.23
N LEU A 108 28.48 14.56 -0.92
CA LEU A 108 28.58 13.11 -1.05
C LEU A 108 27.43 12.33 -0.38
N ARG A 109 26.35 13.01 0.02
CA ARG A 109 25.19 12.36 0.64
C ARG A 109 24.32 11.71 -0.43
N HIS A 110 23.77 10.56 -0.09
CA HIS A 110 23.00 9.76 -1.04
C HIS A 110 21.54 10.21 -1.11
N VAL A 111 21.04 10.41 -2.33
CA VAL A 111 19.67 10.85 -2.62
C VAL A 111 19.01 9.91 -3.63
N ALA A 112 17.69 9.90 -3.61
CA ALA A 112 16.84 9.30 -4.62
C ALA A 112 16.14 10.42 -5.40
N ILE A 113 16.06 10.25 -6.73
CA ILE A 113 15.51 11.23 -7.66
C ILE A 113 14.36 10.57 -8.41
N LYS A 114 13.14 11.05 -8.21
CA LYS A 114 11.93 10.55 -8.86
C LYS A 114 11.50 11.51 -9.97
N ALA A 115 11.29 11.00 -11.17
CA ALA A 115 10.67 11.74 -12.27
C ALA A 115 9.15 11.75 -12.10
N ILE A 116 8.52 12.90 -12.29
CA ILE A 116 7.06 13.06 -12.26
C ILE A 116 6.58 14.07 -13.30
N PHE A 117 5.29 14.06 -13.61
CA PHE A 117 4.67 15.13 -14.39
C PHE A 117 4.52 16.41 -13.56
N ASP A 118 4.89 17.54 -14.16
CA ASP A 118 4.60 18.87 -13.63
C ASP A 118 3.08 19.08 -13.56
N ASP A 119 2.64 19.93 -12.62
CA ASP A 119 1.24 20.19 -12.27
C ASP A 119 0.33 18.96 -12.00
N SER A 120 0.90 17.76 -11.80
CA SER A 120 0.16 16.57 -11.36
C SER A 120 -0.29 16.66 -9.89
N GLU A 121 -1.23 15.79 -9.46
CA GLU A 121 -1.63 15.71 -8.05
C GLU A 121 -0.45 15.33 -7.14
N GLU A 122 0.40 14.39 -7.58
CA GLU A 122 1.64 14.05 -6.89
C GLU A 122 2.57 15.26 -6.76
N HIS A 123 2.77 16.04 -7.84
CA HIS A 123 3.59 17.24 -7.79
C HIS A 123 3.05 18.27 -6.79
N ARG A 124 1.72 18.47 -6.74
CA ARG A 124 1.08 19.38 -5.78
C ARG A 124 1.31 18.92 -4.33
N ILE A 125 1.21 17.62 -4.07
CA ILE A 125 1.49 17.02 -2.75
C ILE A 125 2.96 17.20 -2.37
N LEU A 126 3.89 16.84 -3.24
CA LEU A 126 5.33 16.94 -2.97
C LEU A 126 5.78 18.39 -2.77
N ARG A 127 5.19 19.35 -3.51
CA ARG A 127 5.39 20.78 -3.25
C ARG A 127 4.89 21.19 -1.88
N TYR A 128 3.70 20.74 -1.48
CA TYR A 128 3.18 21.01 -0.15
C TYR A 128 4.09 20.44 0.94
N LEU A 129 4.52 19.19 0.83
CA LEU A 129 5.41 18.54 1.81
C LEU A 129 6.76 19.26 1.91
N ARG A 130 7.31 19.75 0.79
CA ARG A 130 8.53 20.57 0.79
C ARG A 130 8.41 21.85 1.60
N THR A 131 7.21 22.42 1.74
CA THR A 131 7.01 23.65 2.54
C THR A 131 6.99 23.40 4.05
N GLN A 132 6.92 22.15 4.49
CA GLN A 132 6.91 21.77 5.89
C GLN A 132 8.34 21.76 6.46
N SER A 133 8.48 21.96 7.78
CA SER A 133 9.80 21.84 8.41
C SER A 133 10.26 20.39 8.48
N LEU A 134 11.57 20.18 8.47
CA LEU A 134 12.18 18.86 8.66
C LEU A 134 11.70 18.20 9.97
N ASP A 135 11.64 18.95 11.07
CA ASP A 135 11.13 18.44 12.35
C ASP A 135 9.67 17.95 12.25
N THR A 136 8.81 18.71 11.56
CA THR A 136 7.41 18.33 11.37
C THR A 136 7.31 17.02 10.58
N LEU A 137 8.12 16.88 9.53
CA LEU A 137 8.11 15.68 8.68
C LEU A 137 8.70 14.47 9.43
N GLU A 138 9.76 14.65 10.22
CA GLU A 138 10.34 13.60 11.07
C GLU A 138 9.34 13.10 12.11
N GLU A 139 8.71 14.01 12.86
CA GLU A 139 7.75 13.68 13.92
C GLU A 139 6.54 12.90 13.41
N ASN A 140 6.14 13.19 12.18
CA ASN A 140 5.00 12.59 11.48
C ASN A 140 5.36 11.45 10.54
N CYS A 141 6.62 11.02 10.51
CA CYS A 141 7.06 9.87 9.71
C CYS A 141 6.77 10.06 8.21
N ILE A 142 7.09 11.23 7.66
CA ILE A 142 7.00 11.54 6.23
C ILE A 142 8.41 11.76 5.68
N LEU A 143 8.71 11.19 4.51
CA LEU A 143 10.01 11.40 3.88
C LEU A 143 10.09 12.84 3.34
N PRO A 144 11.14 13.61 3.67
CA PRO A 144 11.23 14.99 3.23
C PRO A 144 11.63 15.11 1.76
N VAL A 145 11.11 16.15 1.12
CA VAL A 145 11.52 16.58 -0.22
C VAL A 145 12.64 17.60 -0.08
N LEU A 146 13.83 17.27 -0.57
CA LEU A 146 15.02 18.13 -0.50
C LEU A 146 14.98 19.19 -1.60
N ASP A 147 14.66 18.78 -2.82
CA ASP A 147 14.55 19.70 -3.96
C ASP A 147 13.53 19.22 -4.99
N ILE A 148 13.05 20.16 -5.83
CA ILE A 148 12.21 19.88 -6.99
C ILE A 148 12.81 20.64 -8.16
N LEU A 149 13.31 19.91 -9.15
CA LEU A 149 14.03 20.44 -10.30
C LEU A 149 13.10 20.43 -11.53
N PRO A 150 12.65 21.59 -12.03
CA PRO A 150 11.87 21.64 -13.27
C PRO A 150 12.69 21.15 -14.47
N TYR A 151 12.07 20.34 -15.33
CA TYR A 151 12.71 19.75 -16.50
C TYR A 151 11.81 19.79 -17.74
N GLY A 152 12.36 20.24 -18.86
CA GLY A 152 11.60 20.35 -20.10
C GLY A 152 10.37 21.25 -19.93
N LYS A 153 9.24 20.84 -20.51
CA LYS A 153 7.99 21.62 -20.50
C LYS A 153 6.95 21.14 -19.48
N ASN A 154 7.01 19.88 -19.06
CA ASN A 154 5.93 19.21 -18.33
C ASN A 154 6.44 18.16 -17.33
N LEU A 155 7.73 18.18 -16.99
CA LEU A 155 8.33 17.23 -16.06
C LEU A 155 9.04 17.95 -14.93
N CYS A 156 9.14 17.29 -13.79
CA CYS A 156 10.07 17.70 -12.75
C CYS A 156 10.71 16.47 -12.09
N PHE A 157 11.88 16.69 -11.52
CA PHE A 157 12.60 15.69 -10.73
C PHE A 157 12.54 16.06 -9.26
N VAL A 158 11.99 15.16 -8.45
CA VAL A 158 11.89 15.32 -7.01
C VAL A 158 13.05 14.61 -6.34
N VAL A 159 13.85 15.36 -5.61
CA VAL A 159 15.02 14.88 -4.89
C VAL A 159 14.64 14.62 -3.44
N MET A 160 14.89 13.41 -2.96
CA MET A 160 14.58 12.94 -1.60
C MET A 160 15.83 12.26 -1.02
N PRO A 161 16.01 12.19 0.30
CA PRO A 161 17.10 11.41 0.87
C PRO A 161 16.93 9.93 0.49
N ARG A 162 18.03 9.24 0.18
CA ARG A 162 17.99 7.80 -0.09
C ARG A 162 17.74 7.07 1.23
N TRP A 163 16.60 6.42 1.33
CA TRP A 163 16.23 5.49 2.40
C TRP A 163 15.96 4.11 1.79
N ASP A 164 15.90 3.07 2.62
CA ASP A 164 15.62 1.71 2.16
C ASP A 164 14.17 1.31 2.38
N LYS A 165 13.65 0.37 1.60
CA LYS A 165 12.34 -0.22 1.85
C LYS A 165 12.32 -0.97 3.18
N ILE A 166 11.15 -1.06 3.80
CA ILE A 166 10.93 -2.04 4.86
C ILE A 166 11.03 -3.44 4.25
N LEU A 167 12.17 -4.08 4.44
CA LEU A 167 12.33 -5.49 4.09
C LEU A 167 11.36 -6.34 4.91
N HIS A 168 10.98 -7.48 4.34
CA HIS A 168 10.13 -8.48 4.99
C HIS A 168 10.51 -8.66 6.47
N PRO A 169 9.51 -8.84 7.36
CA PRO A 169 9.74 -8.87 8.78
C PRO A 169 10.81 -9.92 9.14
N PRO A 170 11.74 -9.57 10.05
CA PRO A 170 12.84 -10.44 10.45
C PRO A 170 12.33 -11.77 11.01
N GLU A 171 13.21 -12.76 11.07
CA GLU A 171 12.91 -14.07 11.70
C GLU A 171 12.41 -13.92 13.15
N SER A 172 12.85 -12.85 13.83
CA SER A 172 12.40 -12.45 15.16
C SER A 172 12.20 -10.95 15.26
N PHE A 173 11.17 -10.52 15.97
CA PHE A 173 10.85 -9.12 16.23
C PHE A 173 10.68 -8.90 17.73
N THR A 174 10.98 -7.71 18.23
CA THR A 174 10.57 -7.31 19.58
C THR A 174 9.17 -6.69 19.59
N THR A 175 8.51 -6.68 20.75
CA THR A 175 7.25 -5.93 20.92
C THR A 175 7.42 -4.46 20.54
N LEU A 176 8.57 -3.86 20.88
CA LEU A 176 8.93 -2.49 20.53
C LEU A 176 8.86 -2.26 19.02
N GLU A 177 9.53 -3.10 18.23
CA GLU A 177 9.60 -2.98 16.78
C GLU A 177 8.23 -3.00 16.12
N VAL A 178 7.36 -3.92 16.55
CA VAL A 178 6.00 -4.03 16.02
C VAL A 178 5.22 -2.75 16.29
N LEU A 179 5.31 -2.22 17.50
CA LEU A 179 4.61 -1.00 17.89
C LEU A 179 5.20 0.24 17.21
N ASP A 180 6.52 0.32 17.01
CA ASP A 180 7.18 1.42 16.29
C ASP A 180 6.74 1.46 14.82
N ILE A 181 6.64 0.31 14.14
CA ILE A 181 6.14 0.23 12.76
C ILE A 181 4.68 0.68 12.68
N ILE A 182 3.81 0.14 13.55
CA ILE A 182 2.38 0.52 13.59
C ILE A 182 2.23 2.01 13.84
N GLN A 183 2.92 2.55 14.85
CA GLN A 183 2.81 3.96 15.22
C GLN A 183 3.33 4.85 14.11
N SER A 184 4.47 4.53 13.49
CA SER A 184 5.03 5.34 12.40
C SER A 184 4.12 5.35 11.17
N PHE A 185 3.57 4.19 10.80
CA PHE A 185 2.65 4.09 9.67
C PHE A 185 1.34 4.88 9.91
N LEU A 186 0.78 4.80 11.12
CA LEU A 186 -0.42 5.55 11.48
C LEU A 186 -0.16 7.04 11.70
N LYS A 187 1.05 7.43 12.11
CA LYS A 187 1.48 8.84 12.18
C LYS A 187 1.51 9.49 10.80
N GLY A 188 2.19 8.85 9.83
CA GLY A 188 2.23 9.32 8.46
C GLY A 188 0.83 9.48 7.89
N LEU A 189 -0.01 8.46 8.05
CA LEU A 189 -1.39 8.52 7.59
C LEU A 189 -2.22 9.62 8.27
N ALA A 190 -2.12 9.76 9.59
CA ALA A 190 -2.85 10.78 10.34
C ALA A 190 -2.44 12.20 9.93
N PHE A 191 -1.15 12.41 9.65
CA PHE A 191 -0.62 13.67 9.15
C PHE A 191 -1.14 14.00 7.74
N LEU A 192 -1.14 13.03 6.83
CA LEU A 192 -1.70 13.24 5.49
C LEU A 192 -3.19 13.60 5.60
N HIS A 193 -3.95 12.84 6.39
CA HIS A 193 -5.38 13.09 6.58
C HIS A 193 -5.65 14.45 7.26
N SER A 194 -4.82 14.90 8.21
CA SER A 194 -5.00 16.23 8.81
C SER A 194 -4.76 17.38 7.85
N HIS A 195 -4.15 17.12 6.69
CA HIS A 195 -3.90 18.08 5.61
C HIS A 195 -4.74 17.77 4.37
N ASN A 196 -5.84 17.01 4.53
CA ASN A 196 -6.76 16.63 3.45
C ASN A 196 -6.10 15.86 2.30
N ILE A 197 -5.00 15.17 2.54
CA ILE A 197 -4.32 14.33 1.56
C ILE A 197 -4.81 12.89 1.72
N VAL A 198 -5.29 12.29 0.64
CA VAL A 198 -5.59 10.85 0.57
C VAL A 198 -4.43 10.16 -0.12
N HIS A 199 -3.82 9.17 0.52
CA HIS A 199 -2.66 8.46 -0.01
C HIS A 199 -3.04 7.47 -1.12
N HIS A 200 -4.16 6.76 -0.93
CA HIS A 200 -4.79 5.84 -1.88
C HIS A 200 -4.06 4.51 -2.18
N ASP A 201 -2.75 4.42 -1.90
CA ASP A 201 -1.95 3.19 -2.02
C ASP A 201 -1.19 2.82 -0.73
N MET A 202 -1.93 2.61 0.36
CA MET A 202 -1.35 2.25 1.66
C MET A 202 -0.82 0.80 1.66
N LYS A 203 0.50 0.63 1.58
CA LYS A 203 1.19 -0.67 1.65
C LYS A 203 2.56 -0.56 2.34
N MET A 204 3.11 -1.68 2.79
CA MET A 204 4.40 -1.68 3.50
C MET A 204 5.59 -1.29 2.61
N ASP A 205 5.50 -1.52 1.29
CA ASP A 205 6.55 -1.12 0.34
C ASP A 205 6.67 0.41 0.21
N ASN A 206 5.62 1.14 0.60
CA ASN A 206 5.59 2.61 0.63
C ASN A 206 6.04 3.16 1.99
N MET A 207 6.54 2.30 2.87
CA MET A 207 7.24 2.70 4.08
C MET A 207 8.73 2.41 3.92
N LEU A 208 9.55 3.42 4.19
CA LEU A 208 11.00 3.32 4.18
C LEU A 208 11.57 3.30 5.60
N THR A 209 12.84 2.94 5.71
CA THR A 209 13.65 3.06 6.93
C THR A 209 14.93 3.85 6.66
N ASP A 210 15.42 4.57 7.66
CA ASP A 210 16.64 5.38 7.59
C ASP A 210 17.94 4.56 7.70
N TYR A 211 17.97 3.36 7.12
CA TYR A 211 19.16 2.53 7.03
C TYR A 211 19.12 1.60 5.82
N TYR A 212 20.15 1.64 4.97
CA TYR A 212 20.23 0.82 3.75
C TYR A 212 21.56 0.05 3.61
N ARG A 213 21.56 -0.98 2.76
CA ARG A 213 22.74 -1.77 2.37
C ARG A 213 22.73 -2.08 0.86
N ASP A 214 23.65 -2.93 0.41
CA ASP A 214 23.61 -3.52 -0.94
C ASP A 214 22.38 -4.43 -1.08
N ASP A 215 21.45 -4.04 -1.95
CA ASP A 215 20.23 -4.79 -2.26
C ASP A 215 20.53 -6.21 -2.76
N GLY A 216 21.61 -6.40 -3.51
CA GLY A 216 21.98 -7.72 -4.02
C GLY A 216 22.45 -8.68 -2.91
N VAL A 217 22.91 -8.16 -1.76
CA VAL A 217 23.12 -8.98 -0.56
C VAL A 217 21.76 -9.36 0.03
N ILE A 218 20.86 -8.39 0.18
CA ILE A 218 19.56 -8.60 0.82
C ILE A 218 18.68 -9.60 0.07
N PHE A 219 18.53 -9.43 -1.25
CA PHE A 219 17.61 -10.25 -2.07
C PHE A 219 18.20 -11.61 -2.45
N GLY A 220 19.53 -11.73 -2.53
CA GLY A 220 20.19 -12.93 -3.06
C GLY A 220 20.65 -13.96 -2.02
N SER A 221 20.75 -13.61 -0.74
CA SER A 221 21.60 -14.35 0.20
C SER A 221 20.90 -14.97 1.41
N GLY A 222 19.68 -14.54 1.73
CA GLY A 222 19.05 -14.88 3.01
C GLY A 222 19.86 -14.41 4.24
N VAL A 223 20.83 -13.51 4.06
CA VAL A 223 21.65 -12.98 5.15
C VAL A 223 20.79 -12.09 6.03
N ILE A 224 20.75 -12.45 7.32
CA ILE A 224 20.12 -11.64 8.35
C ILE A 224 20.92 -10.36 8.51
N ASP A 225 20.30 -9.20 8.23
CA ASP A 225 20.87 -7.90 8.51
C ASP A 225 20.91 -7.66 10.02
N LYS A 226 22.05 -8.02 10.64
CA LYS A 226 22.27 -7.91 12.07
C LYS A 226 22.26 -6.47 12.54
N THR A 227 22.76 -5.53 11.74
CA THR A 227 22.82 -4.12 12.13
C THR A 227 21.42 -3.52 12.14
N ARG A 228 20.64 -3.73 11.07
CA ARG A 228 19.24 -3.29 11.03
C ARG A 228 18.41 -3.95 12.12
N THR A 229 18.66 -5.24 12.41
CA THR A 229 18.01 -5.95 13.53
C THR A 229 18.38 -5.35 14.89
N ALA A 230 19.64 -4.98 15.10
CA ALA A 230 20.09 -4.33 16.33
C ALA A 230 19.51 -2.92 16.49
N LEU A 231 19.48 -2.12 15.42
CA LEU A 231 18.90 -0.77 15.41
C LEU A 231 17.40 -0.82 15.71
N ARG A 232 16.68 -1.78 15.12
CA ARG A 232 15.28 -2.09 15.41
C ARG A 232 15.05 -2.40 16.89
N ALA A 233 15.79 -3.37 17.44
CA ALA A 233 15.63 -3.79 18.84
C ALA A 233 15.97 -2.66 19.84
N GLN A 234 16.78 -1.68 19.42
CA GLN A 234 17.13 -0.49 20.22
C GLN A 234 16.14 0.67 20.04
N GLY A 235 15.16 0.57 19.14
CA GLY A 235 14.26 1.68 18.79
C GLY A 235 14.96 2.86 18.11
N LYS A 236 16.05 2.59 17.38
CA LYS A 236 16.88 3.61 16.70
C LYS A 236 16.60 3.76 15.20
N LEU A 237 15.84 2.84 14.60
CA LEU A 237 15.39 3.02 13.22
C LEU A 237 14.20 3.97 13.17
N ARG A 238 14.25 4.88 12.20
CA ARG A 238 13.13 5.71 11.80
C ARG A 238 12.42 5.09 10.62
N TYR A 239 11.16 5.46 10.48
CA TYR A 239 10.31 5.03 9.38
C TYR A 239 9.62 6.24 8.74
N ALA A 240 9.43 6.20 7.43
CA ALA A 240 8.81 7.30 6.70
C ALA A 240 7.93 6.79 5.55
N LEU A 241 6.76 7.41 5.39
CA LEU A 241 5.81 7.15 4.31
C LEU A 241 6.23 7.90 3.03
N ILE A 242 6.06 7.26 1.88
CA ILE A 242 6.43 7.74 0.55
C ILE A 242 5.37 7.38 -0.50
N ASP A 243 5.64 7.82 -1.72
CA ASP A 243 4.98 7.41 -2.96
C ASP A 243 3.54 7.91 -3.11
N TYR A 244 3.41 9.07 -3.78
CA TYR A 244 2.15 9.78 -3.94
C TYR A 244 1.59 9.68 -5.37
N ASP A 245 2.04 8.69 -6.16
CA ASP A 245 1.68 8.47 -7.57
C ASP A 245 0.15 8.51 -7.82
N VAL A 246 -0.61 7.94 -6.89
CA VAL A 246 -2.09 7.85 -6.97
C VAL A 246 -2.80 8.64 -5.88
N SER A 247 -2.04 9.40 -5.09
CA SER A 247 -2.57 10.28 -4.06
C SER A 247 -3.21 11.52 -4.65
N PHE A 248 -4.08 12.16 -3.87
CA PHE A 248 -4.71 13.42 -4.28
C PHE A 248 -5.08 14.28 -3.07
N MET A 249 -5.23 15.58 -3.30
CA MET A 249 -5.68 16.52 -2.27
C MET A 249 -7.18 16.77 -2.36
N VAL A 250 -7.86 16.66 -1.23
CA VAL A 250 -9.27 17.06 -1.09
C VAL A 250 -9.32 18.53 -0.70
N PRO A 251 -10.24 19.34 -1.28
CA PRO A 251 -10.42 20.73 -0.85
C PRO A 251 -10.65 20.85 0.66
N PRO A 252 -9.99 21.80 1.35
CA PRO A 252 -9.99 21.89 2.81
C PRO A 252 -11.38 22.21 3.40
N GLU A 253 -12.30 22.75 2.60
CA GLU A 253 -13.66 23.06 3.01
C GLU A 253 -14.54 21.80 3.14
N ILE A 254 -14.14 20.68 2.54
CA ILE A 254 -14.90 19.44 2.54
C ILE A 254 -14.52 18.60 3.75
N LYS A 255 -15.52 18.22 4.55
CA LYS A 255 -15.31 17.30 5.67
C LYS A 255 -15.05 15.87 5.19
N HIS A 256 -14.16 15.17 5.89
CA HIS A 256 -13.77 13.81 5.53
C HIS A 256 -14.95 12.83 5.46
N GLU A 257 -15.93 12.99 6.35
CA GLU A 257 -17.08 12.08 6.45
C GLU A 257 -18.10 12.26 5.31
N GLU A 258 -18.09 13.43 4.67
CA GLU A 258 -19.01 13.84 3.60
C GLU A 258 -18.40 13.59 2.21
N TYR A 259 -17.07 13.47 2.10
CA TYR A 259 -16.39 13.23 0.83
C TYR A 259 -16.51 11.77 0.36
N THR A 260 -17.10 11.58 -0.80
CA THR A 260 -17.23 10.27 -1.45
C THR A 260 -16.73 10.32 -2.89
N LEU A 261 -16.27 9.17 -3.39
CA LEU A 261 -15.86 8.98 -4.78
C LEU A 261 -16.54 7.75 -5.38
N PRO A 262 -16.76 7.69 -6.71
CA PRO A 262 -17.27 6.50 -7.36
C PRO A 262 -16.40 5.27 -7.10
N TYR A 263 -17.04 4.12 -6.88
CA TYR A 263 -16.39 2.85 -6.50
C TYR A 263 -15.19 2.46 -7.40
N PHE A 264 -15.26 2.72 -8.71
CA PHE A 264 -14.21 2.31 -9.65
C PHE A 264 -12.89 3.06 -9.41
N LYS A 265 -12.94 4.25 -8.80
CA LYS A 265 -11.73 4.97 -8.42
C LYS A 265 -10.97 4.24 -7.31
N ALA A 266 -11.61 3.38 -6.53
CA ALA A 266 -10.91 2.54 -5.54
C ALA A 266 -10.13 1.38 -6.18
N TRP A 267 -10.27 1.12 -7.49
CA TRP A 267 -9.50 0.07 -8.16
C TRP A 267 -8.08 0.50 -8.53
N ILE A 268 -7.79 1.80 -8.46
CA ILE A 268 -6.45 2.34 -8.67
C ILE A 268 -5.57 1.96 -7.46
N GLY A 269 -4.32 1.58 -7.70
CA GLY A 269 -3.35 1.16 -6.68
C GLY A 269 -3.12 -0.35 -6.64
N THR A 270 -2.54 -0.84 -5.53
CA THR A 270 -2.08 -2.23 -5.41
C THR A 270 -3.21 -3.15 -4.92
N TRP A 271 -3.72 -4.04 -5.78
CA TRP A 271 -4.87 -4.92 -5.52
C TRP A 271 -4.81 -5.69 -4.19
N ASP A 272 -3.67 -6.29 -3.85
CA ASP A 272 -3.52 -7.13 -2.64
C ASP A 272 -3.49 -6.35 -1.31
N CYS A 273 -3.48 -5.01 -1.39
CA CYS A 273 -3.46 -4.11 -0.24
C CYS A 273 -4.77 -3.33 -0.07
N GLN A 274 -5.77 -3.55 -0.93
CA GLN A 274 -7.03 -2.81 -0.89
C GLN A 274 -8.00 -3.36 0.17
N PRO A 275 -8.67 -2.50 0.96
CA PRO A 275 -9.78 -2.94 1.77
C PRO A 275 -10.99 -3.28 0.89
N TYR A 276 -11.79 -4.24 1.32
CA TYR A 276 -12.93 -4.75 0.54
C TYR A 276 -14.16 -3.84 0.47
N ASP A 277 -14.02 -2.52 0.65
CA ASP A 277 -15.12 -1.55 0.60
C ASP A 277 -15.84 -1.59 -0.76
N ASN A 278 -15.08 -1.70 -1.84
CA ASN A 278 -15.59 -1.81 -3.21
C ASN A 278 -16.24 -3.18 -3.54
N GLN A 279 -16.02 -4.22 -2.72
CA GLN A 279 -16.64 -5.54 -2.89
C GLN A 279 -17.98 -5.67 -2.15
N GLN A 280 -18.44 -4.60 -1.51
CA GLN A 280 -19.72 -4.58 -0.78
C GLN A 280 -20.92 -4.18 -1.65
N ALA A 281 -20.73 -3.97 -2.95
CA ALA A 281 -21.73 -3.42 -3.88
C ALA A 281 -22.12 -1.96 -3.59
N GLU A 282 -21.24 -1.20 -2.92
CA GLU A 282 -21.42 0.24 -2.72
C GLU A 282 -21.03 1.00 -4.00
N TYR A 283 -21.85 1.96 -4.42
CA TYR A 283 -21.60 2.74 -5.63
C TYR A 283 -20.56 3.86 -5.40
N GLU A 284 -20.44 4.30 -4.15
CA GLU A 284 -19.47 5.28 -3.72
C GLU A 284 -18.69 4.74 -2.53
N TYR A 285 -17.44 5.15 -2.39
CA TYR A 285 -16.60 4.83 -1.25
C TYR A 285 -16.07 6.10 -0.60
N LYS A 286 -15.64 5.99 0.67
CA LYS A 286 -15.08 7.09 1.46
C LYS A 286 -13.54 7.03 1.44
N PRO A 287 -12.84 7.92 0.72
CA PRO A 287 -11.41 7.76 0.48
C PRO A 287 -10.53 7.80 1.74
N PHE A 288 -10.83 8.67 2.71
CA PHE A 288 -10.09 8.69 3.98
C PHE A 288 -10.27 7.39 4.78
N ALA A 289 -11.49 6.86 4.84
CA ALA A 289 -11.73 5.57 5.48
C ALA A 289 -11.07 4.43 4.70
N TYR A 290 -11.01 4.54 3.38
CA TYR A 290 -10.35 3.58 2.50
C TYR A 290 -8.85 3.49 2.78
N ASP A 291 -8.14 4.62 2.91
CA ASP A 291 -6.72 4.59 3.31
C ASP A 291 -6.51 3.91 4.66
N VAL A 292 -7.36 4.20 5.66
CA VAL A 292 -7.28 3.53 6.98
C VAL A 292 -7.49 2.02 6.85
N GLY A 293 -8.42 1.61 5.97
CA GLY A 293 -8.65 0.23 5.62
C GLY A 293 -7.42 -0.42 4.99
N GLY A 294 -6.82 0.24 3.99
CA GLY A 294 -5.59 -0.23 3.33
C GLY A 294 -4.42 -0.35 4.29
N ALA A 295 -4.25 0.62 5.19
CA ALA A 295 -3.26 0.54 6.25
C ALA A 295 -3.51 -0.67 7.17
N GLY A 296 -4.77 -0.93 7.52
CA GLY A 296 -5.18 -2.13 8.25
C GLY A 296 -4.82 -3.43 7.52
N VAL A 297 -5.08 -3.52 6.22
CA VAL A 297 -4.76 -4.69 5.39
C VAL A 297 -3.25 -4.91 5.34
N ALA A 298 -2.48 -3.87 5.07
CA ALA A 298 -1.01 -3.92 5.04
C ALA A 298 -0.44 -4.43 6.38
N LEU A 299 -0.92 -3.89 7.51
CA LEU A 299 -0.53 -4.35 8.85
C LEU A 299 -0.96 -5.80 9.12
N CYS A 300 -2.14 -6.21 8.69
CA CYS A 300 -2.59 -7.60 8.83
C CYS A 300 -1.70 -8.59 8.06
N ASN A 301 -1.18 -8.19 6.90
CA ASN A 301 -0.32 -9.04 6.08
C ASN A 301 1.04 -9.28 6.74
N ILE A 302 1.58 -8.30 7.49
CA ILE A 302 2.88 -8.44 8.16
C ILE A 302 2.79 -8.92 9.62
N LEU A 303 1.72 -8.59 10.35
CA LEU A 303 1.56 -8.87 11.79
C LEU A 303 0.72 -10.11 12.10
N LYS A 304 0.34 -10.89 11.09
CA LYS A 304 -0.49 -12.08 11.28
C LYS A 304 0.12 -13.01 12.34
N GLY A 305 -0.63 -13.35 13.38
CA GLY A 305 -0.20 -14.22 14.49
C GLY A 305 0.51 -13.50 15.63
N HIS A 306 0.81 -12.20 15.50
CA HIS A 306 1.47 -11.41 16.54
C HIS A 306 0.49 -11.04 17.67
N GLU A 307 -0.82 -11.17 17.44
CA GLU A 307 -1.87 -10.97 18.45
C GLU A 307 -1.71 -11.93 19.64
N ARG A 308 -1.04 -13.08 19.44
CA ARG A 308 -0.70 -14.03 20.51
C ARG A 308 0.24 -13.42 21.56
N TYR A 309 1.09 -12.50 21.13
CA TYR A 309 2.08 -11.83 21.96
C TYR A 309 1.59 -10.45 22.41
N ILE A 310 0.82 -9.79 21.54
CA ILE A 310 0.26 -8.46 21.78
C ILE A 310 -1.26 -8.54 21.53
N PRO A 311 -2.06 -9.01 22.52
CA PRO A 311 -3.51 -9.24 22.35
C PRO A 311 -4.29 -8.04 21.79
N MET A 312 -3.85 -6.83 22.14
CA MET A 312 -4.46 -5.58 21.70
C MET A 312 -4.31 -5.27 20.20
N LEU A 313 -3.50 -6.03 19.46
CA LEU A 313 -3.47 -5.96 18.01
C LEU A 313 -4.77 -6.46 17.39
N ALA A 314 -5.44 -7.46 17.98
CA ALA A 314 -6.70 -7.97 17.44
C ALA A 314 -7.81 -6.89 17.34
N PRO A 315 -8.15 -6.14 18.42
CA PRO A 315 -9.14 -5.07 18.33
C PRO A 315 -8.70 -3.92 17.41
N LEU A 316 -7.41 -3.58 17.37
CA LEU A 316 -6.88 -2.55 16.46
C LEU A 316 -7.08 -2.95 14.99
N LEU A 317 -6.58 -4.12 14.61
CA LEU A 317 -6.57 -4.60 13.22
C LEU A 317 -7.99 -4.87 12.69
N ASP A 318 -8.87 -5.45 13.51
CA ASP A 318 -10.28 -5.64 13.12
C ASP A 318 -11.01 -4.30 12.95
N THR A 319 -10.73 -3.29 13.78
CA THR A 319 -11.36 -1.99 13.64
C THR A 319 -10.83 -1.21 12.45
N LEU A 320 -9.54 -1.36 12.11
CA LEU A 320 -8.97 -0.79 10.87
C LEU A 320 -9.58 -1.43 9.62
N THR A 321 -9.73 -2.76 9.63
CA THR A 321 -10.18 -3.53 8.46
C THR A 321 -11.68 -3.85 8.45
N THR A 322 -12.45 -3.26 9.37
CA THR A 322 -13.87 -3.57 9.52
C THR A 322 -14.64 -3.31 8.23
N ARG A 323 -15.57 -4.21 7.90
CA ARG A 323 -16.46 -4.00 6.74
C ARG A 323 -17.54 -2.95 7.02
N THR A 324 -17.77 -2.61 8.28
CA THR A 324 -18.71 -1.54 8.63
C THR A 324 -17.95 -0.22 8.64
N VAL A 325 -17.85 0.47 7.50
CA VAL A 325 -17.02 1.68 7.33
C VAL A 325 -17.29 2.74 8.42
N ALA A 326 -18.54 2.91 8.86
CA ALA A 326 -18.90 3.85 9.93
C ALA A 326 -18.31 3.49 11.32
N ARG A 327 -17.89 2.24 11.55
CA ARG A 327 -17.20 1.79 12.76
C ARG A 327 -15.68 1.83 12.62
N ARG A 328 -15.16 2.04 11.41
CA ARG A 328 -13.72 2.10 11.17
C ARG A 328 -13.15 3.32 11.88
N PHE A 329 -11.98 3.17 12.47
CA PHE A 329 -11.27 4.30 13.03
C PHE A 329 -10.95 5.34 11.95
N THR A 330 -10.89 6.61 12.34
CA THR A 330 -10.09 7.59 11.60
C THR A 330 -8.60 7.31 11.84
N ALA A 331 -7.71 7.80 10.97
CA ALA A 331 -6.27 7.65 11.17
C ALA A 331 -5.81 8.18 12.55
N ALA A 332 -6.35 9.33 12.97
CA ALA A 332 -6.08 9.90 14.28
C ALA A 332 -6.61 9.04 15.46
N GLN A 333 -7.78 8.40 15.31
CA GLN A 333 -8.29 7.46 16.31
C GLN A 333 -7.42 6.21 16.41
N ALA A 334 -7.02 5.64 15.27
CA ALA A 334 -6.14 4.49 15.21
C ALA A 334 -4.77 4.77 15.83
N LEU A 335 -4.18 5.93 15.54
CA LEU A 335 -2.91 6.36 16.11
C LEU A 335 -2.99 6.48 17.64
N ARG A 336 -4.06 7.09 18.17
CA ARG A 336 -4.28 7.17 19.62
C ARG A 336 -4.44 5.78 20.24
N PHE A 337 -5.21 4.91 19.59
CA PHE A 337 -5.36 3.52 20.06
C PHE A 337 -4.01 2.80 20.10
N ALA A 338 -3.17 2.92 19.06
CA ALA A 338 -1.83 2.34 19.03
C ALA A 338 -0.89 2.92 20.12
N ALA A 339 -1.03 4.20 20.46
CA ALA A 339 -0.31 4.80 21.57
C ALA A 339 -0.75 4.21 22.93
N ASP A 340 -2.06 3.99 23.10
CA ASP A 340 -2.63 3.39 24.31
C ASP A 340 -2.21 1.92 24.50
N ILE A 341 -1.94 1.17 23.41
CA ILE A 341 -1.37 -0.18 23.50
C ILE A 341 0.04 -0.14 24.10
N ARG A 342 0.85 0.84 23.70
CA ARG A 342 2.25 0.97 24.13
C ARG A 342 2.38 1.48 25.56
N ARG A 343 1.54 2.44 25.96
CA ARG A 343 1.63 3.19 27.22
C ARG A 343 1.80 2.34 28.50
N PRO A 344 1.08 1.22 28.70
CA PRO A 344 1.22 0.42 29.92
C PRO A 344 2.39 -0.57 29.90
N LEU A 345 3.11 -0.72 28.78
CA LEU A 345 4.16 -1.73 28.65
C LEU A 345 5.48 -1.23 29.26
N THR A 346 6.13 -2.11 30.03
CA THR A 346 7.46 -1.87 30.60
C THR A 346 8.55 -2.05 29.54
N ALA A 347 9.75 -1.49 29.78
CA ALA A 347 10.90 -1.68 28.90
C ALA A 347 11.24 -3.16 28.66
N ALA A 348 11.07 -4.03 29.67
CA ALA A 348 11.28 -5.46 29.54
C ALA A 348 10.25 -6.14 28.62
N GLN A 349 8.97 -5.74 28.71
CA GLN A 349 7.91 -6.25 27.81
C GLN A 349 8.11 -5.75 26.38
N LEU A 350 8.57 -4.50 26.22
CA LEU A 350 8.91 -3.92 24.92
C LEU A 350 10.10 -4.65 24.27
N ALA A 351 11.13 -5.00 25.06
CA ALA A 351 12.30 -5.72 24.59
C ALA A 351 12.10 -7.23 24.43
N THR A 352 10.90 -7.77 24.72
CA THR A 352 10.65 -9.21 24.61
C THR A 352 10.71 -9.65 23.15
N PRO A 353 11.60 -10.59 22.78
CA PRO A 353 11.69 -11.09 21.42
C PRO A 353 10.61 -12.15 21.18
N HIS A 354 10.05 -12.11 19.98
CA HIS A 354 9.05 -13.06 19.49
C HIS A 354 9.54 -13.66 18.19
N VAL A 355 9.31 -14.96 18.04
CA VAL A 355 9.62 -15.66 16.80
C VAL A 355 8.49 -15.38 15.82
N ARG A 356 8.85 -15.14 14.56
CA ARG A 356 7.88 -15.05 13.48
C ARG A 356 7.04 -16.32 13.46
N VAL A 357 5.73 -16.15 13.70
CA VAL A 357 4.76 -17.16 13.31
C VAL A 357 4.87 -17.24 11.79
N GLY A 358 5.22 -18.40 11.23
CA GLY A 358 5.56 -18.56 9.80
C GLY A 358 4.51 -17.98 8.85
N LEU A 359 4.78 -17.93 7.54
CA LEU A 359 3.85 -17.40 6.53
C LEU A 359 2.48 -18.09 6.65
N ILE A 360 1.55 -17.47 7.39
CA ILE A 360 0.17 -17.94 7.45
C ILE A 360 -0.47 -17.45 6.15
N SER A 361 -0.64 -18.38 5.22
CA SER A 361 -1.31 -18.16 3.95
C SER A 361 -2.78 -17.75 4.13
N GLY A 362 -3.39 -17.27 3.05
CA GLY A 362 -4.78 -16.83 3.06
C GLY A 362 -4.95 -15.33 3.26
N GLN A 363 -6.11 -14.83 2.85
CA GLN A 363 -6.42 -13.41 2.87
C GLN A 363 -6.58 -12.91 4.31
N TYR A 364 -6.38 -11.61 4.54
CA TYR A 364 -6.36 -11.05 5.89
C TYR A 364 -7.64 -11.35 6.69
N PHE A 365 -8.80 -11.46 6.05
CA PHE A 365 -10.08 -11.70 6.74
C PHE A 365 -10.38 -13.18 7.01
N GLU A 366 -9.59 -14.11 6.46
CA GLU A 366 -9.76 -15.55 6.71
C GLU A 366 -9.14 -15.98 8.04
N TYR A 367 -8.20 -15.17 8.54
CA TYR A 367 -7.50 -15.43 9.78
C TYR A 367 -8.29 -14.92 11.01
N ASP A 368 -8.69 -15.83 11.90
CA ASP A 368 -9.32 -15.46 13.18
C ASP A 368 -8.26 -15.02 14.20
N ARG A 369 -8.00 -13.71 14.23
CA ARG A 369 -7.07 -13.04 15.15
C ARG A 369 -7.39 -13.25 16.63
N TRP A 370 -8.63 -13.63 16.95
CA TRP A 370 -9.11 -13.78 18.32
C TRP A 370 -9.02 -15.21 18.83
N GLN A 371 -8.79 -16.19 17.95
CA GLN A 371 -8.87 -17.62 18.26
C GLN A 371 -8.01 -18.03 19.46
N HIS A 372 -6.84 -17.41 19.63
CA HIS A 372 -5.86 -17.76 20.66
C HIS A 372 -5.91 -16.84 21.89
N LEU A 373 -6.83 -15.88 21.93
CA LEU A 373 -6.91 -14.90 23.01
C LEU A 373 -7.74 -15.44 24.19
N PRO A 374 -7.40 -15.09 25.45
CA PRO A 374 -8.18 -15.51 26.62
C PRO A 374 -9.66 -15.08 26.53
N ALA A 375 -10.58 -15.93 26.99
CA ALA A 375 -12.02 -15.68 26.89
C ALA A 375 -12.45 -14.36 27.57
N GLU A 376 -11.85 -14.04 28.72
CA GLU A 376 -12.11 -12.77 29.43
C GLU A 376 -11.70 -11.56 28.59
N PHE A 377 -10.55 -11.64 27.90
CA PHE A 377 -10.10 -10.60 26.98
C PHE A 377 -11.06 -10.46 25.80
N GLN A 378 -11.46 -11.57 25.19
CA GLN A 378 -12.44 -11.56 24.08
C GLN A 378 -13.75 -10.90 24.51
N ALA A 379 -14.23 -11.16 25.72
CA ALA A 379 -15.44 -10.54 26.26
C ALA A 379 -15.27 -9.03 26.50
N ALA A 380 -14.14 -8.61 27.09
CA ALA A 380 -13.85 -7.22 27.38
C ALA A 380 -13.75 -6.35 26.12
N TRP A 381 -13.22 -6.91 25.02
CA TRP A 381 -12.97 -6.19 23.77
C TRP A 381 -13.92 -6.56 22.62
N ALA A 382 -15.00 -7.29 22.91
CA ALA A 382 -15.95 -7.81 21.91
C ALA A 382 -16.53 -6.72 20.98
N ALA A 383 -16.65 -5.48 21.47
CA ALA A 383 -17.17 -4.35 20.70
C ALA A 383 -16.28 -3.96 19.49
N TYR A 384 -15.00 -4.32 19.51
CA TYR A 384 -14.04 -4.06 18.43
C TYR A 384 -13.90 -5.21 17.45
N ARG A 385 -14.47 -6.39 17.78
CA ARG A 385 -14.38 -7.57 16.93
C ARG A 385 -15.16 -7.38 15.64
N GLU A 386 -14.56 -7.78 14.53
CA GLU A 386 -15.23 -7.78 13.24
C GLU A 386 -16.38 -8.81 13.26
N PRO A 387 -17.62 -8.43 12.92
CA PRO A 387 -18.73 -9.38 12.95
C PRO A 387 -18.52 -10.51 11.92
N PRO A 388 -19.12 -11.70 12.12
CA PRO A 388 -19.10 -12.74 11.09
C PRO A 388 -19.69 -12.25 9.77
N GLU A 389 -19.17 -12.74 8.64
CA GLU A 389 -19.72 -12.38 7.34
C GLU A 389 -21.11 -12.99 7.10
N PRO A 390 -22.16 -12.19 6.82
CA PRO A 390 -23.45 -12.73 6.43
C PRO A 390 -23.34 -13.54 5.13
N ALA A 391 -23.95 -14.73 5.08
CA ALA A 391 -23.90 -15.63 3.93
C ALA A 391 -24.31 -14.96 2.60
N VAL A 392 -25.27 -14.04 2.63
CA VAL A 392 -25.71 -13.26 1.46
C VAL A 392 -24.59 -12.37 0.91
N ARG A 393 -23.77 -11.78 1.79
CA ARG A 393 -22.64 -10.94 1.37
C ARG A 393 -21.50 -11.79 0.80
N ARG A 394 -21.24 -12.96 1.39
CA ARG A 394 -20.28 -13.93 0.83
C ARG A 394 -20.68 -14.37 -0.58
N ALA A 395 -21.97 -14.62 -0.81
CA ALA A 395 -22.49 -14.96 -2.13
C ALA A 395 -22.35 -13.80 -3.13
N ARG A 396 -22.67 -12.56 -2.73
CA ARG A 396 -22.45 -11.37 -3.58
C ARG A 396 -20.99 -11.17 -3.96
N ARG A 397 -20.07 -11.38 -3.00
CA ARG A 397 -18.63 -11.31 -3.24
C ARG A 397 -18.19 -12.38 -4.23
N ALA A 398 -18.62 -13.63 -4.05
CA ALA A 398 -18.30 -14.71 -4.99
C ALA A 398 -18.79 -14.39 -6.43
N VAL A 399 -19.98 -13.79 -6.55
CA VAL A 399 -20.50 -13.33 -7.85
C VAL A 399 -19.65 -12.17 -8.40
N HIS A 400 -19.32 -11.17 -7.56
CA HIS A 400 -18.46 -10.05 -7.95
C HIS A 400 -17.11 -10.54 -8.50
N TRP A 401 -16.44 -11.45 -7.78
CA TRP A 401 -15.19 -12.07 -8.22
C TRP A 401 -15.35 -12.79 -9.55
N TRP A 402 -16.38 -13.63 -9.69
CA TRP A 402 -16.66 -14.33 -10.93
C TRP A 402 -16.88 -13.37 -12.12
N VAL A 403 -17.62 -12.28 -11.92
CA VAL A 403 -17.88 -11.27 -12.95
C VAL A 403 -16.61 -10.51 -13.34
N CYS A 404 -15.81 -10.09 -12.35
CA CYS A 404 -14.55 -9.39 -12.61
C CYS A 404 -13.58 -10.26 -13.41
N ASP A 405 -13.50 -11.57 -13.12
CA ASP A 405 -12.63 -12.50 -13.84
C ASP A 405 -13.13 -12.80 -15.27
N HIS A 406 -14.45 -12.80 -15.53
CA HIS A 406 -15.02 -13.42 -16.75
C HIS A 406 -15.78 -12.48 -17.70
N VAL A 407 -16.27 -11.31 -17.25
CA VAL A 407 -17.28 -10.53 -18.01
C VAL A 407 -16.88 -9.07 -18.24
N SER A 408 -15.83 -8.58 -17.56
CA SER A 408 -15.36 -7.20 -17.44
C SER A 408 -15.79 -6.53 -16.13
N PRO A 409 -14.85 -5.90 -15.39
CA PRO A 409 -15.14 -5.26 -14.11
C PRO A 409 -16.18 -4.13 -14.22
N HIS A 410 -16.36 -3.51 -15.40
CA HIS A 410 -17.36 -2.46 -15.62
C HIS A 410 -18.83 -2.94 -15.53
N VAL A 411 -19.09 -4.25 -15.61
CA VAL A 411 -20.44 -4.83 -15.52
C VAL A 411 -20.85 -5.13 -14.08
N THR A 412 -19.85 -5.36 -13.21
CA THR A 412 -20.00 -5.68 -11.79
C THR A 412 -20.91 -4.74 -10.99
N PRO A 413 -20.86 -3.40 -11.14
CA PRO A 413 -21.69 -2.47 -10.38
C PRO A 413 -23.17 -2.56 -10.77
N TYR A 414 -23.47 -2.81 -12.05
CA TYR A 414 -24.83 -2.99 -12.53
C TYR A 414 -25.44 -4.29 -12.01
N LEU A 415 -24.65 -5.37 -11.95
CA LEU A 415 -25.08 -6.64 -11.36
C LEU A 415 -25.22 -6.55 -9.84
N CYS A 416 -24.32 -5.84 -9.18
CA CYS A 416 -24.37 -5.53 -7.74
C CYS A 416 -25.59 -4.68 -7.39
N TRP A 417 -25.87 -3.63 -8.17
CA TRP A 417 -27.07 -2.80 -8.06
C TRP A 417 -28.33 -3.61 -8.31
N LEU A 418 -28.38 -4.44 -9.37
CA LEU A 418 -29.51 -5.33 -9.64
C LEU A 418 -29.76 -6.28 -8.46
N CYS A 419 -28.70 -6.90 -7.92
CA CYS A 419 -28.78 -7.78 -6.75
C CYS A 419 -29.23 -7.03 -5.48
N ALA A 420 -28.80 -5.78 -5.29
CA ALA A 420 -29.20 -4.95 -4.17
C ALA A 420 -30.68 -4.51 -4.30
N ALA A 421 -31.09 -4.09 -5.49
CA ALA A 421 -32.47 -3.72 -5.82
C ALA A 421 -33.41 -4.93 -5.62
N VAL A 422 -33.03 -6.11 -6.12
CA VAL A 422 -33.77 -7.38 -5.94
C VAL A 422 -33.88 -7.75 -4.45
N ALA A 423 -32.80 -7.57 -3.66
CA ALA A 423 -32.80 -7.87 -2.24
C ALA A 423 -33.57 -6.83 -1.38
N ALA A 424 -33.68 -5.59 -1.84
CA ALA A 424 -34.43 -4.53 -1.19
C ALA A 424 -35.96 -4.66 -1.40
N VAL A 425 -36.40 -5.49 -2.36
CA VAL A 425 -37.81 -5.81 -2.54
C VAL A 425 -38.34 -6.53 -1.29
N PRO A 426 -39.37 -5.99 -0.61
CA PRO A 426 -39.90 -6.58 0.61
C PRO A 426 -40.30 -8.05 0.41
N ARG A 427 -40.03 -8.91 1.40
CA ARG A 427 -40.38 -10.35 1.35
C ARG A 427 -41.88 -10.58 1.06
N SER A 428 -42.75 -9.64 1.42
CA SER A 428 -44.19 -9.66 1.12
C SER A 428 -44.50 -9.55 -0.39
N VAL A 429 -43.66 -8.84 -1.15
CA VAL A 429 -43.76 -8.71 -2.60
C VAL A 429 -43.26 -10.00 -3.27
N TRP A 430 -42.15 -10.57 -2.81
CA TRP A 430 -41.68 -11.90 -3.26
C TRP A 430 -42.71 -13.00 -3.01
N ALA A 431 -43.36 -12.98 -1.84
CA ALA A 431 -44.43 -13.92 -1.51
C ALA A 431 -45.65 -13.76 -2.45
N ARG A 432 -45.98 -12.53 -2.87
CA ARG A 432 -47.03 -12.27 -3.89
C ARG A 432 -46.63 -12.81 -5.26
N PHE A 433 -45.40 -12.56 -5.73
CA PHE A 433 -44.90 -13.13 -6.99
C PHE A 433 -44.88 -14.66 -6.97
N ALA A 434 -44.42 -15.28 -5.89
CA ALA A 434 -44.45 -16.74 -5.74
C ALA A 434 -45.87 -17.32 -5.65
N ARG A 435 -46.84 -16.54 -5.14
CA ARG A 435 -48.26 -16.92 -5.14
C ARG A 435 -48.87 -16.81 -6.54
N VAL A 436 -48.59 -15.74 -7.27
CA VAL A 436 -49.02 -15.56 -8.68
C VAL A 436 -48.39 -16.62 -9.58
N GLY A 437 -47.10 -16.92 -9.41
CA GLY A 437 -46.41 -17.99 -10.14
C GLY A 437 -47.01 -19.38 -9.87
N ARG A 438 -47.39 -19.68 -8.62
CA ARG A 438 -48.11 -20.93 -8.28
C ARG A 438 -49.52 -20.97 -8.86
N ILE A 439 -50.22 -19.84 -8.94
CA ILE A 439 -51.54 -19.74 -9.57
C ILE A 439 -51.43 -19.95 -11.09
N LEU A 440 -50.45 -19.32 -11.75
CA LEU A 440 -50.17 -19.50 -13.17
C LEU A 440 -49.76 -20.95 -13.49
N HIS A 441 -48.89 -21.55 -12.68
CA HIS A 441 -48.51 -22.95 -12.83
C HIS A 441 -49.70 -23.90 -12.64
N ALA A 442 -50.61 -23.61 -11.70
CA ALA A 442 -51.85 -24.38 -11.51
C ALA A 442 -52.85 -24.16 -12.66
N TYR A 443 -52.92 -22.95 -13.23
CA TYR A 443 -53.80 -22.62 -14.35
C TYR A 443 -53.32 -23.28 -15.65
N LEU A 444 -52.00 -23.26 -15.91
CA LEU A 444 -51.36 -23.94 -17.03
C LEU A 444 -51.53 -25.46 -16.92
N ASN A 445 -51.35 -26.06 -15.73
CA ASN A 445 -51.57 -27.50 -15.55
C ASN A 445 -53.05 -27.93 -15.66
N ARG A 446 -54.01 -27.07 -15.27
CA ARG A 446 -55.44 -27.31 -15.53
C ARG A 446 -55.79 -27.21 -17.01
N SER A 447 -55.15 -26.30 -17.76
CA SER A 447 -55.36 -26.17 -19.21
C SER A 447 -54.88 -27.41 -19.98
N VAL A 448 -53.77 -28.03 -19.55
CA VAL A 448 -53.26 -29.31 -20.10
C VAL A 448 -54.21 -30.48 -19.80
N TRP A 449 -54.80 -30.52 -18.60
CA TRP A 449 -55.81 -31.54 -18.24
C TRP A 449 -57.15 -31.40 -18.96
N SER A 450 -57.54 -30.20 -19.40
CA SER A 450 -58.76 -29.98 -20.20
C SER A 450 -58.61 -30.36 -21.68
N ARG A 451 -57.39 -30.28 -22.25
CA ARG A 451 -57.12 -30.73 -23.63
C ARG A 451 -57.05 -32.25 -23.74
N GLY A 452 -56.45 -32.94 -22.75
CA GLY A 452 -56.36 -34.41 -22.75
C GLY A 452 -57.68 -35.17 -22.60
N ARG A 453 -58.80 -34.50 -22.22
CA ARG A 453 -60.13 -35.12 -22.16
C ARG A 453 -60.95 -34.97 -23.45
N ARG A 454 -60.59 -34.06 -24.37
CA ARG A 454 -61.28 -33.93 -25.67
C ARG A 454 -60.75 -34.91 -26.73
N GLU A 455 -59.50 -35.37 -26.61
CA GLU A 455 -58.91 -36.35 -27.54
C GLU A 455 -59.20 -37.82 -27.21
N LYS A 456 -59.87 -38.13 -26.09
CA LYS A 456 -60.30 -39.50 -25.72
C LYS A 456 -61.79 -39.79 -25.95
N ARG A 457 -62.49 -38.93 -26.70
CA ARG A 457 -63.92 -39.10 -27.06
C ARG A 457 -64.23 -38.79 -28.54
N ALA A 458 -63.24 -38.86 -29.42
CA ALA A 458 -63.43 -38.84 -30.88
C ALA A 458 -63.06 -40.20 -31.47
#